data_AF-A0ABD2WYK5-F1
#
_entry.id   AF-A0ABD2WYK5-F1
#
_cell.length_a   1.000
_cell.length_b   1.000
_cell.length_c   1.000
_cell.angle_alpha   90.00
_cell.angle_beta   90.00
_cell.angle_gamma   90.00
#
_symmetry.space_group_name_H-M   'P 1'
#
loop_
_entity.id
_entity.type
_entity.pdbx_description
1 polymer ?
#
loop_
_entity_poly.entity_id
_entity_poly.type
_entity_poly.pdbx_seq_one_letter_code
_entity_poly.pdbx_strand_id
1 'polypeptide(L)'
;MDYIIDLQGYVCPESGFLPKEIAVVSLMRHSASNWVIAPPHHYHTYEPSVKKCIDFYSRKVHGIRWAEGSVDGDELCHEIKNIMLSANNIYTYVDSRSKVEFLEWTLGRNVINLCNYLCPSSSDLSREFGFKSTCIHHMLKSETKIHREYQCALNNSRLYKKWILKLARDYTDSRDAPDSETISRALARHLRENAQGDDITSEASAVNNENDDDDDDDGK
;
A
#
# COMPACT_ATOMS: atom_id res chain seq x y z
N MET A 1 15.27 13.87 -4.34
CA MET A 1 14.79 12.74 -5.17
C MET A 1 13.54 12.15 -4.54
N ASP A 2 12.57 11.65 -5.30
CA ASP A 2 11.38 11.05 -4.69
C ASP A 2 11.45 9.53 -4.59
N TYR A 3 10.87 9.00 -3.52
CA TYR A 3 10.89 7.57 -3.20
C TYR A 3 9.51 7.05 -2.85
N ILE A 4 9.30 5.77 -3.11
CA ILE A 4 8.20 4.98 -2.56
C ILE A 4 8.77 4.07 -1.50
N ILE A 5 8.10 4.01 -0.35
CA ILE A 5 8.38 3.08 0.73
C ILE A 5 7.14 2.24 1.03
N ASP A 6 7.31 0.92 1.11
CA ASP A 6 6.26 0.01 1.59
C ASP A 6 6.81 -0.93 2.67
N LEU A 7 5.91 -1.40 3.51
CA LEU A 7 6.20 -2.24 4.68
C LEU A 7 5.28 -3.45 4.74
N GLN A 8 5.89 -4.60 4.98
CA GLN A 8 5.20 -5.80 5.44
C GLN A 8 5.65 -6.15 6.84
N GLY A 9 4.76 -6.75 7.62
CA GLY A 9 5.00 -7.06 9.02
C GLY A 9 3.76 -7.59 9.70
N TYR A 10 3.83 -7.65 11.02
CA TYR A 10 2.80 -8.22 11.88
C TYR A 10 2.01 -7.09 12.53
N VAL A 11 0.70 -7.01 12.26
CA VAL A 11 -0.20 -6.10 12.99
C VAL A 11 -0.83 -6.92 14.12
N CYS A 12 -0.29 -6.80 15.33
CA CYS A 12 -0.69 -7.58 16.49
C CYS A 12 -1.39 -6.69 17.52
N PRO A 13 -2.51 -7.12 18.13
CA PRO A 13 -3.31 -6.28 19.03
C PRO A 13 -2.53 -5.68 20.22
N GLU A 14 -1.57 -6.40 20.77
CA GLU A 14 -0.82 -6.00 21.98
C GLU A 14 0.54 -5.35 21.68
N SER A 15 1.10 -5.61 20.51
CA SER A 15 2.45 -5.14 20.13
C SER A 15 2.44 -4.05 19.05
N GLY A 16 1.26 -3.65 18.59
CA GLY A 16 1.11 -2.74 17.47
C GLY A 16 1.63 -3.35 16.17
N PHE A 17 2.48 -2.61 15.46
CA PHE A 17 3.10 -3.07 14.22
C PHE A 17 4.54 -3.50 14.44
N LEU A 18 4.85 -4.76 14.09
CA LEU A 18 6.20 -5.30 14.08
C LEU A 18 6.67 -5.43 12.62
N PRO A 19 7.64 -4.63 12.16
CA PRO A 19 8.08 -4.64 10.77
C PRO A 19 8.82 -5.95 10.45
N LYS A 20 8.67 -6.44 9.22
CA LYS A 20 9.34 -7.67 8.76
C LYS A 20 10.04 -7.55 7.40
N GLU A 21 9.44 -6.81 6.48
CA GLU A 21 10.03 -6.49 5.18
C GLU A 21 9.82 -5.01 4.93
N ILE A 22 10.84 -4.34 4.40
CA ILE A 22 10.74 -2.97 3.94
C ILE A 22 11.42 -2.83 2.60
N ALA A 23 10.77 -2.10 1.69
CA ALA A 23 11.35 -1.76 0.42
C ALA A 23 11.31 -0.26 0.17
N VAL A 24 12.39 0.25 -0.42
CA VAL A 24 12.50 1.64 -0.87
C VAL A 24 12.79 1.62 -2.36
N VAL A 25 11.92 2.24 -3.16
CA VAL A 25 12.03 2.30 -4.62
C VAL A 25 12.10 3.75 -5.03
N SER A 26 13.15 4.15 -5.75
CA SER A 26 13.20 5.52 -6.25
C SER A 26 12.20 5.70 -7.40
N LEU A 27 11.53 6.85 -7.49
CA LEU A 27 10.63 7.16 -8.60
C LEU A 27 11.40 7.41 -9.91
N MET A 28 12.51 8.16 -9.87
CA MET A 28 13.20 8.60 -11.10
C MET A 28 14.29 7.64 -11.60
N ARG A 29 14.94 6.88 -10.71
CA ARG A 29 15.99 5.90 -11.08
C ARG A 29 15.46 4.48 -11.03
N HIS A 30 16.19 3.56 -11.65
CA HIS A 30 15.92 2.12 -11.59
C HIS A 30 16.40 1.45 -10.28
N SER A 31 16.82 2.22 -9.28
CA SER A 31 17.28 1.69 -7.99
C SER A 31 16.10 1.31 -7.08
N ALA A 32 16.28 0.18 -6.41
CA ALA A 32 15.41 -0.30 -5.35
C ALA A 32 16.25 -1.03 -4.31
N SER A 33 15.90 -0.86 -3.05
CA SER A 33 16.47 -1.59 -1.92
C SER A 33 15.34 -2.34 -1.21
N ASN A 34 15.64 -3.53 -0.70
CA ASN A 34 14.70 -4.37 0.03
C ASN A 34 15.44 -5.07 1.17
N TRP A 35 14.87 -5.03 2.37
CA TRP A 35 15.46 -5.65 3.55
C TRP A 35 14.43 -6.52 4.25
N VAL A 36 14.88 -7.70 4.70
CA VAL A 36 14.12 -8.59 5.58
C VAL A 36 14.72 -8.50 6.98
N ILE A 37 13.89 -8.09 7.92
CA ILE A 37 14.31 -7.66 9.26
C ILE A 37 14.43 -8.89 10.15
N ALA A 38 15.57 -9.01 10.81
CA ALA A 38 15.82 -10.03 11.83
C ALA A 38 14.90 -9.78 13.04
N PRO A 39 14.38 -10.83 13.68
CA PRO A 39 13.52 -10.65 14.84
C PRO A 39 14.29 -10.03 16.02
N PRO A 40 13.74 -9.01 16.71
CA PRO A 40 14.43 -8.37 17.84
C PRO A 40 14.52 -9.30 19.06
N HIS A 41 13.60 -10.25 19.19
CA HIS A 41 13.54 -11.21 20.29
C HIS A 41 13.22 -12.62 19.79
N HIS A 42 13.59 -13.62 20.59
CA HIS A 42 13.24 -15.00 20.31
C HIS A 42 11.72 -15.20 20.33
N TYR A 43 11.19 -16.00 19.40
CA TYR A 43 9.75 -16.28 19.29
C TYR A 43 9.10 -16.69 20.61
N HIS A 44 9.82 -17.46 21.43
CA HIS A 44 9.29 -17.99 22.69
C HIS A 44 9.03 -16.92 23.76
N THR A 45 9.64 -15.74 23.66
CA THR A 45 9.47 -14.65 24.64
C THR A 45 8.17 -13.89 24.49
N TYR A 46 7.45 -14.07 23.38
CA TYR A 46 6.19 -13.38 23.13
C TYR A 46 4.98 -14.08 23.76
N GLU A 47 3.96 -13.29 24.09
CA GLU A 47 2.67 -13.81 24.55
C GLU A 47 1.97 -14.67 23.49
N PRO A 48 1.10 -15.63 23.89
CA PRO A 48 0.40 -16.50 22.96
C PRO A 48 -0.43 -15.77 21.88
N SER A 49 -0.99 -14.60 22.20
CA SER A 49 -1.74 -13.77 21.24
C SER A 49 -0.85 -13.24 20.12
N VAL A 50 0.34 -12.73 20.46
CA VAL A 50 1.34 -12.24 19.49
C VAL A 50 1.92 -13.39 18.67
N LYS A 51 2.16 -14.55 19.27
CA LYS A 51 2.60 -15.76 18.55
C LYS A 51 1.60 -16.18 17.47
N LYS A 52 0.30 -16.21 17.79
CA LYS A 52 -0.77 -16.49 16.82
C LYS A 52 -0.77 -15.48 15.66
N CYS A 53 -0.60 -14.20 15.98
CA CYS A 53 -0.46 -13.13 14.99
C CYS A 53 0.75 -13.39 14.05
N ILE A 54 1.93 -13.62 14.62
CA ILE A 54 3.16 -13.93 13.86
C ILE A 54 2.94 -15.13 12.93
N ASP A 55 2.35 -16.21 13.44
CA ASP A 55 2.13 -17.43 12.66
C ASP A 55 1.11 -17.23 11.53
N PHE A 56 0.10 -16.39 11.74
CA PHE A 56 -0.89 -16.06 10.71
C PHE A 56 -0.23 -15.32 9.55
N TYR A 57 0.43 -14.19 9.83
CA TYR A 57 1.07 -13.36 8.82
C TYR A 57 2.20 -14.08 8.09
N SER A 58 3.01 -14.86 8.82
CA SER A 58 4.09 -15.66 8.24
C SER A 58 3.59 -16.73 7.27
N ARG A 59 2.36 -17.25 7.45
CA ARG A 59 1.80 -18.32 6.62
C ARG A 59 0.84 -17.83 5.54
N LYS A 60 0.12 -16.74 5.80
CA LYS A 60 -1.04 -16.31 5.00
C LYS A 60 -0.90 -14.94 4.35
N VAL A 61 -0.02 -14.07 4.87
CA VAL A 61 0.09 -12.69 4.38
C VAL A 61 1.36 -12.47 3.59
N HIS A 62 2.53 -12.49 4.24
CA HIS A 62 3.79 -12.14 3.59
C HIS A 62 4.75 -13.33 3.42
N GLY A 63 4.49 -14.50 4.02
CA GLY A 63 5.30 -15.69 3.74
C GLY A 63 6.72 -15.67 4.30
N ILE A 64 7.01 -14.77 5.24
CA ILE A 64 8.33 -14.61 5.85
C ILE A 64 8.25 -15.16 7.27
N ARG A 65 9.01 -16.21 7.58
CA ARG A 65 9.00 -16.78 8.93
C ARG A 65 9.66 -15.83 9.91
N TRP A 66 9.25 -15.91 11.18
CA TRP A 66 9.78 -15.07 12.25
C TRP A 66 11.31 -15.06 12.32
N ALA A 67 11.94 -16.23 12.22
CA ALA A 67 13.39 -16.41 12.34
C ALA A 67 14.19 -15.96 11.11
N GLU A 68 13.53 -15.61 10.00
CA GLU A 68 14.22 -15.14 8.79
C GLU A 68 14.59 -13.67 8.88
N GLY A 69 15.48 -13.20 8.01
CA GLY A 69 16.00 -11.83 8.02
C GLY A 69 17.42 -11.77 8.57
N SER A 70 18.17 -10.80 8.06
CA SER A 70 19.61 -10.65 8.34
C SER A 70 19.98 -9.26 8.83
N VAL A 71 19.02 -8.34 8.85
CA VAL A 71 19.23 -6.92 9.13
C VAL A 71 18.53 -6.61 10.43
N ASP A 72 19.25 -6.13 11.42
CA ASP A 72 18.63 -5.70 12.67
C ASP A 72 17.98 -4.31 12.54
N GLY A 73 17.27 -3.89 13.58
CA GLY A 73 16.54 -2.62 13.56
C GLY A 73 17.43 -1.39 13.46
N ASP A 74 18.63 -1.44 14.05
CA ASP A 74 19.55 -0.29 14.10
C ASP A 74 20.27 -0.12 12.76
N GLU A 75 20.74 -1.22 12.17
CA GLU A 75 21.29 -1.26 10.81
C GLU A 75 20.25 -0.76 9.81
N LEU A 76 19.01 -1.23 9.92
CA LEU A 76 17.93 -0.79 9.04
C LEU A 76 17.68 0.72 9.17
N CYS A 77 17.62 1.23 10.40
CA CYS A 77 17.42 2.66 10.63
C CYS A 77 18.54 3.49 10.00
N HIS A 78 19.79 3.02 10.08
CA HIS A 78 20.93 3.69 9.44
C HIS A 78 20.78 3.73 7.91
N GLU A 79 20.49 2.58 7.29
CA GLU A 79 20.33 2.46 5.84
C GLU A 79 19.19 3.35 5.30
N ILE A 80 18.04 3.32 5.96
CA ILE A 80 16.90 4.14 5.58
C ILE A 80 17.25 5.62 5.71
N LYS A 81 17.82 6.05 6.85
CA LYS A 81 18.19 7.46 7.07
C LYS A 81 19.14 7.98 6.00
N ASN A 82 20.12 7.18 5.59
CA ASN A 82 21.06 7.55 4.53
C ASN A 82 20.35 7.82 3.19
N ILE A 83 19.39 6.99 2.81
CA ILE A 83 18.59 7.23 1.59
C ILE A 83 17.73 8.49 1.76
N MET A 84 17.15 8.68 2.94
CA MET A 84 16.25 9.78 3.22
C MET A 84 16.93 11.15 3.22
N LEU A 85 18.25 11.25 3.44
CA LEU A 85 18.99 12.51 3.35
C LEU A 85 18.83 13.21 1.99
N SER A 86 18.64 12.43 0.92
CA SER A 86 18.44 12.94 -0.44
C SER A 86 16.97 12.98 -0.89
N ALA A 87 16.05 12.61 -0.01
CA ALA A 87 14.63 12.48 -0.34
C ALA A 87 13.91 13.83 -0.31
N ASN A 88 13.27 14.21 -1.42
CA ASN A 88 12.36 15.35 -1.45
C ASN A 88 11.00 14.91 -0.88
N ASN A 89 10.38 13.93 -1.52
CA ASN A 89 9.12 13.32 -1.11
C ASN A 89 9.25 11.82 -0.89
N ILE A 90 8.47 11.31 0.07
CA ILE A 90 8.38 9.89 0.41
C ILE A 90 6.91 9.51 0.31
N TYR A 91 6.60 8.65 -0.65
CA TYR A 91 5.26 8.13 -0.88
C TYR A 91 5.12 6.75 -0.25
N THR A 92 3.96 6.46 0.31
CA THR A 92 3.65 5.13 0.85
C THR A 92 2.19 4.79 0.58
N TYR A 93 1.83 3.52 0.61
CA TYR A 93 0.42 3.11 0.61
C TYR A 93 0.17 2.34 1.89
N VAL A 94 -0.56 2.96 2.81
CA VAL A 94 -0.82 2.36 4.11
C VAL A 94 -2.26 2.59 4.51
N ASP A 95 -2.98 1.51 4.74
CA ASP A 95 -4.34 1.49 5.29
C ASP A 95 -4.38 1.43 6.82
N SER A 96 -3.24 1.11 7.45
CA SER A 96 -3.09 0.98 8.90
C SER A 96 -2.39 2.17 9.54
N ARG A 97 -3.07 2.84 10.48
CA ARG A 97 -2.49 3.94 11.26
C ARG A 97 -1.15 3.56 11.93
N SER A 98 -1.04 2.35 12.49
CA SER A 98 0.18 1.90 13.17
C SER A 98 1.39 1.78 12.24
N LYS A 99 1.17 1.43 10.96
CA LYS A 99 2.24 1.39 9.95
C LYS A 99 2.70 2.79 9.57
N VAL A 100 1.79 3.77 9.47
CA VAL A 100 2.14 5.18 9.23
C VAL A 100 2.96 5.73 10.39
N GLU A 101 2.49 5.53 11.62
CA GLU A 101 3.19 5.99 12.83
C GLU A 101 4.60 5.38 12.92
N PHE A 102 4.75 4.10 12.58
CA PHE A 102 6.08 3.46 12.51
C PHE A 102 6.99 4.11 11.46
N LEU A 103 6.48 4.41 10.25
CA LEU A 103 7.26 5.06 9.20
C LEU A 103 7.69 6.46 9.61
N GLU A 104 6.76 7.29 10.06
CA GLU A 104 7.05 8.68 10.42
C GLU A 104 8.04 8.76 11.58
N TRP A 105 7.92 7.87 12.56
CA TRP A 105 8.88 7.74 13.65
C TRP A 105 10.27 7.31 13.15
N THR A 106 10.34 6.28 12.29
CA THR A 106 11.61 5.77 11.74
C THR A 106 12.33 6.81 10.88
N LEU A 107 11.56 7.55 10.08
CA LEU A 107 12.06 8.51 9.10
C LEU A 107 12.30 9.91 9.71
N GLY A 108 11.69 10.21 10.86
CA GLY A 108 11.74 11.52 11.49
C GLY A 108 11.06 12.64 10.67
N ARG A 109 10.15 12.28 9.75
CA ARG A 109 9.41 13.22 8.90
C ARG A 109 8.15 12.59 8.33
N ASN A 110 7.22 13.44 7.90
CA ASN A 110 5.94 13.03 7.32
C ASN A 110 6.12 12.24 6.01
N VAL A 111 5.20 11.32 5.78
CA VAL A 111 5.06 10.55 4.53
C VAL A 111 3.78 10.91 3.79
N ILE A 112 3.82 10.86 2.46
CA ILE A 112 2.65 11.10 1.60
C ILE A 112 1.94 9.77 1.40
N ASN A 113 0.80 9.59 2.07
CA ASN A 113 -0.01 8.38 1.92
C ASN A 113 -0.84 8.43 0.63
N LEU A 114 -0.55 7.51 -0.28
CA LEU A 114 -1.21 7.35 -1.59
C LEU A 114 -2.68 6.96 -1.47
N CYS A 115 -3.10 6.36 -0.35
CA CYS A 115 -4.51 6.11 -0.05
C CYS A 115 -5.33 7.42 -0.11
N ASN A 116 -4.73 8.55 0.28
CA ASN A 116 -5.39 9.87 0.25
C ASN A 116 -5.56 10.43 -1.16
N TYR A 117 -5.00 9.76 -2.17
CA TYR A 117 -5.08 10.14 -3.58
C TYR A 117 -5.83 9.07 -4.39
N LEU A 118 -6.71 8.30 -3.75
CA LEU A 118 -7.52 7.25 -4.41
C LEU A 118 -6.66 6.22 -5.16
N CYS A 119 -5.44 6.00 -4.68
CA CYS A 119 -4.57 4.97 -5.24
C CYS A 119 -5.25 3.59 -5.10
N PRO A 120 -5.32 2.77 -6.16
CA PRO A 120 -5.83 1.41 -6.03
C PRO A 120 -4.93 0.54 -5.16
N SER A 121 -5.50 -0.54 -4.61
CA SER A 121 -4.72 -1.52 -3.85
C SER A 121 -3.65 -2.19 -4.72
N SER A 122 -2.60 -2.73 -4.12
CA SER A 122 -1.57 -3.45 -4.89
C SER A 122 -2.13 -4.65 -5.66
N SER A 123 -3.16 -5.31 -5.13
CA SER A 123 -3.88 -6.39 -5.83
C SER A 123 -4.56 -5.89 -7.11
N ASP A 124 -5.21 -4.73 -7.04
CA ASP A 124 -5.90 -4.14 -8.19
C ASP A 124 -4.89 -3.64 -9.24
N LEU A 125 -3.84 -2.94 -8.80
CA LEU A 125 -2.75 -2.51 -9.67
C LEU A 125 -2.03 -3.69 -10.33
N SER A 126 -1.85 -4.80 -9.61
CA SER A 126 -1.24 -6.01 -10.15
C SER A 126 -2.08 -6.61 -11.28
N ARG A 127 -3.41 -6.62 -11.10
CA ARG A 127 -4.37 -7.07 -12.13
C ARG A 127 -4.37 -6.13 -13.34
N GLU A 128 -4.40 -4.82 -13.11
CA GLU A 128 -4.37 -3.79 -14.16
C GLU A 128 -3.08 -3.87 -14.99
N PHE A 129 -1.91 -3.92 -14.34
CA PHE A 129 -0.61 -3.89 -15.02
C PHE A 129 -0.09 -5.27 -15.45
N GLY A 130 -0.83 -6.35 -15.18
CA GLY A 130 -0.39 -7.73 -15.42
C GLY A 130 0.96 -8.04 -14.75
N PHE A 131 1.22 -7.49 -13.56
CA PHE A 131 2.52 -7.53 -12.92
C PHE A 131 2.83 -8.92 -12.35
N LYS A 132 3.89 -9.56 -12.87
CA LYS A 132 4.30 -10.93 -12.47
C LYS A 132 5.68 -10.99 -11.83
N SER A 133 6.18 -9.87 -11.29
CA SER A 133 7.49 -9.85 -10.62
C SER A 133 7.36 -10.43 -9.21
N THR A 134 8.31 -11.29 -8.84
CA THR A 134 8.45 -11.83 -7.49
C THR A 134 9.77 -11.33 -6.93
N CYS A 135 9.82 -10.83 -5.69
CA CYS A 135 11.10 -10.46 -5.09
C CYS A 135 11.97 -11.71 -4.89
N ILE A 136 13.29 -11.53 -4.78
CA ILE A 136 14.23 -12.65 -4.67
C ILE A 136 13.90 -13.56 -3.46
N HIS A 137 13.48 -12.95 -2.35
CA HIS A 137 13.12 -13.68 -1.13
C HIS A 137 11.89 -14.57 -1.33
N HIS A 138 10.85 -14.10 -2.02
CA HIS A 138 9.68 -14.93 -2.35
C HIS A 138 9.94 -15.89 -3.51
N MET A 139 10.84 -15.55 -4.44
CA MET A 139 11.22 -16.41 -5.57
C MET A 139 11.87 -17.69 -5.09
N LEU A 140 12.81 -17.60 -4.14
CA LEU A 140 13.50 -18.74 -3.54
C LEU A 140 12.54 -19.67 -2.75
N LYS A 141 11.34 -19.18 -2.40
CA LYS A 141 10.30 -19.98 -1.71
C LYS A 141 9.25 -20.53 -2.66
N SER A 142 9.28 -20.19 -3.95
CA SER A 142 8.19 -20.43 -4.89
C SER A 142 8.00 -21.87 -5.36
N GLU A 143 8.63 -22.85 -4.70
CA GLU A 143 8.51 -24.28 -5.00
C GLU A 143 7.05 -24.78 -4.91
N THR A 144 6.16 -24.07 -4.20
CA THR A 144 4.71 -24.33 -4.23
C THR A 144 3.91 -23.12 -4.75
N LYS A 145 2.79 -23.37 -5.45
CA LYS A 145 1.90 -22.33 -6.00
C LYS A 145 1.39 -21.32 -4.95
N ILE A 146 1.37 -21.71 -3.68
CA ILE A 146 0.88 -20.91 -2.54
C ILE A 146 1.70 -19.63 -2.32
N HIS A 147 2.98 -19.60 -2.74
CA HIS A 147 3.87 -18.48 -2.47
C HIS A 147 3.73 -17.28 -3.43
N ARG A 148 2.96 -17.41 -4.51
CA ARG A 148 2.78 -16.33 -5.51
C ARG A 148 1.79 -15.24 -5.08
N GLU A 149 1.03 -15.49 -4.02
CA GLU A 149 -0.01 -14.59 -3.52
C GLU A 149 0.43 -13.79 -2.29
N TYR A 150 1.67 -13.97 -1.83
CA TYR A 150 2.16 -13.24 -0.67
C TYR A 150 2.35 -11.75 -0.96
N GLN A 151 1.93 -10.94 0.01
CA GLN A 151 2.24 -9.52 0.04
C GLN A 151 3.75 -9.33 0.17
N CYS A 152 4.28 -8.45 -0.67
CA CYS A 152 5.70 -8.19 -0.76
C CYS A 152 5.93 -6.68 -0.88
N ALA A 153 6.71 -6.13 0.05
CA ALA A 153 6.96 -4.69 0.11
C ALA A 153 7.56 -4.15 -1.20
N LEU A 154 8.51 -4.89 -1.79
CA LEU A 154 9.19 -4.49 -3.03
C LEU A 154 8.25 -4.50 -4.23
N ASN A 155 7.40 -5.51 -4.34
CA ASN A 155 6.45 -5.62 -5.45
C ASN A 155 5.38 -4.53 -5.37
N ASN A 156 4.81 -4.33 -4.19
CA ASN A 156 3.86 -3.25 -3.93
C ASN A 156 4.49 -1.89 -4.28
N SER A 157 5.69 -1.60 -3.78
CA SER A 157 6.40 -0.35 -4.10
C SER A 157 6.60 -0.13 -5.60
N ARG A 158 6.89 -1.19 -6.36
CA ARG A 158 7.01 -1.12 -7.82
C ARG A 158 5.67 -0.86 -8.52
N LEU A 159 4.58 -1.43 -8.01
CA LEU A 159 3.23 -1.18 -8.53
C LEU A 159 2.82 0.27 -8.31
N TYR A 160 3.01 0.79 -7.09
CA TYR A 160 2.76 2.19 -6.79
C TYR A 160 3.63 3.13 -7.65
N LYS A 161 4.90 2.76 -7.91
CA LYS A 161 5.76 3.52 -8.82
C LYS A 161 5.17 3.56 -10.23
N LYS A 162 4.72 2.42 -10.75
CA LYS A 162 4.09 2.38 -12.07
C LYS A 162 2.85 3.25 -12.12
N TRP A 163 2.01 3.21 -11.09
CA TRP A 163 0.80 4.02 -11.00
C TRP A 163 1.12 5.53 -10.98
N ILE A 164 2.00 5.98 -10.09
CA ILE A 164 2.43 7.39 -10.02
C ILE A 164 3.00 7.86 -11.37
N LEU A 165 3.89 7.07 -11.97
CA LEU A 165 4.50 7.42 -13.26
C LEU A 165 3.52 7.36 -14.44
N LYS A 166 2.44 6.59 -14.33
CA LYS A 166 1.34 6.61 -15.32
C LYS A 166 0.59 7.93 -15.21
N LEU A 167 0.16 8.31 -14.01
CA LEU A 167 -0.55 9.58 -13.78
C LEU A 167 0.27 10.80 -14.24
N ALA A 168 1.57 10.83 -13.94
CA ALA A 168 2.44 11.94 -14.34
C ALA A 168 2.62 12.04 -15.86
N ARG A 169 2.64 10.90 -16.56
CA ARG A 169 2.69 10.88 -18.03
C ARG A 169 1.37 11.35 -18.64
N ASP A 170 0.24 10.86 -18.11
CA ASP A 170 -1.10 11.27 -18.55
C ASP A 170 -1.36 12.77 -18.26
N TYR A 171 -0.65 13.37 -17.29
CA TYR A 171 -0.75 14.80 -16.98
C TYR A 171 0.03 15.70 -17.95
N THR A 172 1.17 15.24 -18.45
CA THR A 172 2.10 16.07 -19.24
C THR A 172 2.11 15.77 -20.73
N ASP A 173 1.53 14.64 -21.15
CA ASP A 173 1.72 14.04 -22.48
C ASP A 173 3.20 13.87 -22.87
N SER A 174 4.11 13.86 -21.88
CA SER A 174 5.56 13.74 -22.10
C SER A 174 6.05 12.31 -21.85
N ARG A 175 7.12 11.94 -22.57
CA ARG A 175 7.88 10.70 -22.34
C ARG A 175 9.05 10.88 -21.38
N ASP A 176 9.38 12.12 -21.03
CA ASP A 176 10.47 12.41 -20.12
C ASP A 176 10.14 11.96 -18.69
N ALA A 177 11.18 11.74 -17.89
CA ALA A 177 10.98 11.46 -16.48
C ALA A 177 10.34 12.69 -15.81
N PRO A 178 9.16 12.54 -15.18
CA PRO A 178 8.50 13.68 -14.52
C PRO A 178 9.36 14.15 -13.36
N ASP A 179 9.31 15.42 -12.99
CA ASP A 179 9.90 15.92 -11.75
C ASP A 179 8.93 15.80 -10.55
N SER A 180 9.40 16.18 -9.36
CA SER A 180 8.61 16.12 -8.12
C SER A 180 7.34 16.98 -8.18
N GLU A 181 7.40 18.12 -8.85
CA GLU A 181 6.26 19.03 -8.97
C GLU A 181 5.20 18.46 -9.90
N THR A 182 5.63 17.92 -11.04
CA THR A 182 4.78 17.22 -12.00
C THR A 182 4.00 16.08 -11.34
N ILE A 183 4.70 15.25 -10.55
CA ILE A 183 4.06 14.15 -9.80
C ILE A 183 2.99 14.68 -8.85
N SER A 184 3.32 15.72 -8.09
CA SER A 184 2.40 16.31 -7.11
C SER A 184 1.15 16.90 -7.77
N ARG A 185 1.32 17.58 -8.92
CA ARG A 185 0.21 18.14 -9.71
C ARG A 185 -0.67 17.05 -10.32
N ALA A 186 -0.07 15.97 -10.83
CA ALA A 186 -0.78 14.84 -11.40
C ALA A 186 -1.64 14.12 -10.35
N LEU A 187 -1.09 13.87 -9.16
CA LEU A 187 -1.82 13.28 -8.03
C LEU A 187 -3.00 14.17 -7.59
N ALA A 188 -2.78 15.48 -7.47
CA ALA A 188 -3.83 16.42 -7.09
C ALA A 188 -4.93 16.52 -8.16
N ARG A 189 -4.58 16.47 -9.44
CA ARG A 189 -5.54 16.41 -10.55
C ARG A 189 -6.38 15.13 -10.48
N HIS A 190 -5.74 13.98 -10.34
CA HIS A 190 -6.41 12.68 -10.24
C HIS A 190 -7.42 12.67 -9.09
N LEU A 191 -7.04 13.16 -7.91
CA LEU A 191 -7.94 13.26 -6.77
C LEU A 191 -9.15 14.14 -7.08
N ARG A 192 -8.97 15.32 -7.68
CA ARG A 192 -10.10 16.21 -8.03
C ARG A 192 -11.06 15.59 -9.04
N GLU A 193 -10.53 14.91 -10.05
CA GLU A 193 -11.34 14.30 -11.12
C GLU A 193 -12.14 13.09 -10.64
N ASN A 194 -11.66 12.37 -9.62
CA ASN A 194 -12.27 11.12 -9.16
C ASN A 194 -13.03 11.26 -7.83
N ALA A 195 -12.76 12.30 -7.03
CA ALA A 195 -13.50 12.56 -5.78
C ALA A 195 -14.92 13.13 -6.01
N GLN A 196 -15.23 13.65 -7.21
CA GLN A 196 -16.55 14.20 -7.54
C GLN A 196 -17.54 13.16 -8.09
N GLY A 197 -17.13 11.89 -8.22
CA GLY A 197 -17.94 10.82 -8.80
C GLY A 197 -18.89 10.10 -7.84
N ASP A 198 -18.74 10.29 -6.51
CA ASP A 198 -19.45 9.50 -5.50
C ASP A 198 -20.69 10.18 -4.89
N ASP A 199 -21.10 11.37 -5.36
CA ASP A 199 -22.22 12.15 -4.76
C ASP A 199 -23.47 12.26 -5.66
N ILE A 200 -23.66 11.35 -6.63
CA ILE A 200 -24.89 11.30 -7.44
C ILE A 200 -25.33 9.84 -7.64
N THR A 201 -25.89 9.21 -6.60
CA THR A 201 -27.01 8.25 -6.70
C THR A 201 -27.53 7.87 -5.30
N SER A 202 -28.23 8.77 -4.62
CA SER A 202 -29.26 8.37 -3.64
C SER A 202 -30.15 9.56 -3.27
N GLU A 203 -31.02 9.99 -4.19
CA GLU A 203 -32.29 10.69 -3.91
C GLU A 203 -32.96 11.10 -5.22
N ALA A 204 -33.42 10.10 -5.99
CA ALA A 204 -34.33 10.34 -7.11
C ALA A 204 -35.17 9.08 -7.36
N SER A 205 -35.88 8.63 -6.34
CA SER A 205 -36.93 7.61 -6.47
C SER A 205 -37.86 7.66 -5.24
N ALA A 206 -38.47 8.82 -5.02
CA ALA A 206 -39.57 8.96 -4.08
C ALA A 206 -40.53 10.07 -4.48
N VAL A 207 -40.94 10.14 -5.76
CA VAL A 207 -42.14 10.90 -6.16
C VAL A 207 -42.77 10.19 -7.36
N ASN A 208 -44.07 9.93 -7.24
CA ASN A 208 -45.04 9.43 -8.24
C ASN A 208 -45.21 7.91 -8.36
N ASN A 209 -46.19 7.40 -7.61
CA ASN A 209 -47.21 6.49 -8.13
C ASN A 209 -48.36 6.36 -7.12
N GLU A 210 -49.28 7.31 -7.13
CA GLU A 210 -50.69 7.05 -6.83
C GLU A 210 -51.47 7.83 -7.90
N ASN A 211 -51.73 7.14 -9.01
CA ASN A 211 -52.82 7.51 -9.90
C ASN A 211 -54.04 6.73 -9.44
N ASP A 212 -55.10 7.51 -9.28
CA ASP A 212 -56.51 7.16 -9.36
C ASP A 212 -56.82 6.10 -10.42
N ASP A 213 -57.79 5.24 -10.10
CA ASP A 213 -58.79 4.58 -10.95
C ASP A 213 -59.71 3.86 -9.93
N ASP A 214 -61.04 3.79 -9.98
CA ASP A 214 -62.11 4.39 -10.76
C ASP A 214 -63.41 3.92 -10.07
N ASP A 215 -64.44 4.77 -10.14
CA ASP A 215 -65.86 4.46 -10.41
C ASP A 215 -66.66 3.35 -9.66
N ASP A 216 -67.76 3.85 -9.08
CA ASP A 216 -69.15 3.42 -9.34
C ASP A 216 -69.80 2.21 -8.62
N ASP A 217 -70.70 2.57 -7.69
CA ASP A 217 -72.16 2.51 -7.90
C ASP A 217 -73.03 1.51 -7.08
N ASP A 218 -74.15 2.08 -6.63
CA ASP A 218 -75.48 1.55 -6.30
C ASP A 218 -75.74 0.50 -5.18
N GLY A 219 -76.35 1.01 -4.10
CA GLY A 219 -77.78 0.79 -3.83
C GLY A 219 -78.28 -0.60 -3.40
N LYS A 220 -78.49 -0.77 -2.07
CA LYS A 220 -79.79 -1.11 -1.42
C LYS A 220 -79.66 -1.26 0.09
#